data_AF-A0A2J8UAR3-F1
#
_entry.id   AF-A0A2J8UAR3-F1
#
_cell.length_a   1.000
_cell.length_b   1.000
_cell.length_c   1.000
_cell.angle_alpha   90.00
_cell.angle_beta   90.00
_cell.angle_gamma   90.00
#
_symmetry.space_group_name_H-M   'P 1'
#
loop_
_entity.id
_entity.type
_entity.pdbx_description
1 polymer ?
#
loop_
_entity_poly.entity_id
_entity_poly.type
_entity_poly.pdbx_seq_one_letter_code
_entity_poly.pdbx_strand_id
1 'polypeptide(L)'
;SSGSIAIRKKQQEVVGFLEANKIDFKELDIAGDEDNRRWMRENVPGEKKPQNGIPLPPQIFNEEQYCGDFDSFFSAKEENIIYSFLGLAPPPDSKEEEGETATEETEEIATEGAEGEAKDEEEAAEGEGEPGEDEDS
;
A
#
# COMPACT_ATOMS: atom_id res chain seq x y z
N SER A 1 -10.53 -23.87 -1.94
CA SER A 1 -11.09 -22.54 -1.61
C SER A 1 -11.19 -21.74 -2.90
N SER A 2 -12.35 -21.16 -3.23
CA SER A 2 -12.53 -20.40 -4.48
C SER A 2 -11.70 -19.10 -4.50
N GLY A 3 -11.53 -18.46 -3.34
CA GLY A 3 -10.78 -17.20 -3.21
C GLY A 3 -9.31 -17.31 -3.59
N SER A 4 -8.65 -18.43 -3.28
CA SER A 4 -7.24 -18.64 -3.65
C SER A 4 -7.04 -18.88 -5.15
N ILE A 5 -8.07 -19.37 -5.86
CA ILE A 5 -8.00 -19.55 -7.31
C ILE A 5 -8.14 -18.21 -8.03
N ALA A 6 -9.03 -17.34 -7.57
CA ALA A 6 -9.20 -16.00 -8.14
C ALA A 6 -7.91 -15.16 -8.04
N ILE A 7 -7.27 -15.17 -6.85
CA ILE A 7 -6.00 -14.48 -6.63
C ILE A 7 -4.91 -15.00 -7.59
N ARG A 8 -4.77 -16.34 -7.71
CA ARG A 8 -3.79 -16.94 -8.62
C ARG A 8 -4.02 -16.56 -10.08
N LYS A 9 -5.27 -16.48 -10.52
CA LYS A 9 -5.60 -16.02 -11.89
C LYS A 9 -5.17 -14.57 -12.10
N LYS A 10 -5.49 -13.67 -11.17
CA LYS A 10 -5.05 -12.27 -11.21
C LYS A 10 -3.52 -12.15 -11.31
N GLN A 11 -2.78 -12.93 -10.50
CA GLN A 11 -1.31 -12.97 -10.58
C GLN A 11 -0.81 -13.45 -11.95
N GLN A 12 -1.37 -14.56 -12.45
CA GLN A 12 -1.01 -15.11 -13.77
C GLN A 12 -1.31 -14.14 -14.92
N GLU A 13 -2.38 -13.37 -14.82
CA GLU A 13 -2.72 -12.35 -15.82
C GLU A 13 -1.70 -11.21 -15.85
N VAL A 14 -1.25 -10.74 -14.68
CA VAL A 14 -0.17 -9.74 -14.59
C VAL A 14 1.13 -10.29 -15.14
N VAL A 15 1.57 -11.46 -14.65
CA VAL A 15 2.81 -12.12 -15.09
C VAL A 15 2.78 -12.38 -16.59
N GLY A 16 1.72 -13.00 -17.10
CA GLY A 16 1.59 -13.33 -18.52
C GLY A 16 1.55 -12.09 -19.42
N PHE A 17 1.04 -10.95 -18.92
CA PHE A 17 1.13 -9.69 -19.63
C PHE A 17 2.58 -9.18 -19.70
N LEU A 18 3.30 -9.15 -18.57
CA LEU A 18 4.69 -8.69 -18.52
C LEU A 18 5.58 -9.54 -19.44
N GLU A 19 5.43 -10.86 -19.40
CA GLU A 19 6.14 -11.80 -20.29
C GLU A 19 5.81 -11.56 -21.77
N ALA A 20 4.53 -11.40 -22.12
CA ALA A 20 4.11 -11.18 -23.50
C ALA A 20 4.66 -9.86 -24.09
N ASN A 21 4.81 -8.84 -23.25
CA ASN A 21 5.37 -7.54 -23.63
C ASN A 21 6.89 -7.47 -23.44
N LYS A 22 7.54 -8.56 -22.98
CA LYS A 22 8.99 -8.62 -22.71
C LYS A 22 9.47 -7.55 -21.73
N ILE A 23 8.64 -7.27 -20.73
CA ILE A 23 9.00 -6.40 -19.61
C ILE A 23 9.74 -7.27 -18.61
N ASP A 24 10.93 -6.85 -18.17
CA ASP A 24 11.69 -7.55 -17.13
C ASP A 24 11.01 -7.34 -15.77
N PHE A 25 10.83 -8.43 -15.01
CA PHE A 25 10.23 -8.39 -13.67
C PHE A 25 10.78 -9.49 -12.78
N LYS A 26 10.49 -9.37 -11.48
CA LYS A 26 10.79 -10.40 -10.48
C LYS A 26 9.53 -10.71 -9.68
N GLU A 27 9.17 -11.98 -9.59
CA GLU A 27 8.14 -12.43 -8.67
C GLU A 27 8.70 -12.54 -7.25
N LEU A 28 8.07 -11.85 -6.30
CA LEU A 28 8.35 -11.97 -4.88
C LEU A 28 7.21 -12.78 -4.24
N ASP A 29 7.48 -14.05 -3.90
CA ASP A 29 6.50 -14.88 -3.21
C ASP A 29 6.28 -14.34 -1.80
N ILE A 30 5.04 -14.05 -1.43
CA ILE A 30 4.65 -13.61 -0.07
C ILE A 30 4.05 -14.75 0.75
N ALA A 31 3.71 -15.89 0.13
CA ALA A 31 3.10 -17.02 0.81
C ALA A 31 4.16 -17.82 1.57
N GLY A 32 5.31 -18.08 0.95
CA GLY A 32 6.44 -18.78 1.55
C GLY A 32 7.49 -17.89 2.22
N ASP A 33 7.53 -16.59 1.90
CA ASP A 33 8.52 -15.64 2.42
C ASP A 33 7.84 -14.57 3.27
N GLU A 34 8.23 -14.49 4.55
CA GLU A 34 7.65 -13.54 5.51
C GLU A 34 8.19 -12.12 5.33
N ASP A 35 9.43 -11.97 4.87
CA ASP A 35 10.06 -10.67 4.66
C ASP A 35 9.40 -9.98 3.47
N ASN A 36 9.20 -10.69 2.36
CA ASN A 36 8.44 -10.16 1.22
C ASN A 36 7.00 -9.78 1.61
N ARG A 37 6.35 -10.60 2.45
CA ARG A 37 4.98 -10.34 2.92
C ARG A 37 4.91 -9.09 3.78
N ARG A 38 5.88 -8.91 4.69
CA ARG A 38 5.97 -7.72 5.54
C ARG A 38 6.25 -6.48 4.70
N TRP A 39 7.27 -6.56 3.85
CA TRP A 39 7.67 -5.48 2.97
C TRP A 39 6.51 -5.02 2.08
N MET A 40 5.77 -5.94 1.46
CA MET A 40 4.59 -5.60 0.64
C MET A 40 3.54 -4.84 1.45
N ARG A 41 3.25 -5.24 2.69
CA ARG A 41 2.22 -4.58 3.52
C ARG A 41 2.65 -3.21 4.02
N GLU A 42 3.94 -2.99 4.23
CA GLU A 42 4.53 -1.72 4.66
C GLU A 42 4.62 -0.73 3.50
N ASN A 43 4.95 -1.19 2.29
CA ASN A 43 5.18 -0.33 1.13
C ASN A 43 3.94 -0.07 0.25
N VAL A 44 2.82 -0.77 0.48
CA VAL A 44 1.53 -0.34 -0.09
C VAL A 44 1.06 0.93 0.66
N PRO A 45 0.78 2.06 -0.03
CA PRO A 45 0.30 3.30 0.59
C PRO A 45 -1.03 3.09 1.34
N GLY A 46 -1.21 3.79 2.45
CA GLY A 46 -2.39 3.63 3.33
C GLY A 46 -3.71 3.86 2.61
N GLU A 47 -3.75 4.86 1.73
CA GLU A 47 -4.91 5.24 0.90
C GLU A 47 -5.24 4.18 -0.15
N LYS A 48 -4.27 3.34 -0.52
CA LYS A 48 -4.38 2.25 -1.49
C LYS A 48 -4.66 0.90 -0.83
N LYS A 49 -4.67 0.82 0.51
CA LYS A 49 -5.03 -0.40 1.22
C LYS A 49 -6.56 -0.61 1.16
N PRO A 50 -7.02 -1.87 1.08
CA PRO A 50 -8.45 -2.15 1.16
C PRO A 50 -9.01 -1.75 2.54
N GLN A 51 -10.31 -1.43 2.62
CA GLN A 51 -10.99 -1.01 3.86
C GLN A 51 -10.78 -1.97 5.06
N ASN A 52 -10.56 -3.26 4.78
CA ASN A 52 -10.34 -4.29 5.79
C ASN A 52 -8.85 -4.53 6.13
N GLY A 53 -7.93 -3.69 5.64
CA GLY A 53 -6.61 -3.47 6.24
C GLY A 53 -5.45 -4.35 5.76
N ILE A 54 -5.65 -5.32 4.85
CA ILE A 54 -4.54 -6.15 4.33
C ILE A 54 -4.53 -6.16 2.80
N PRO A 55 -3.50 -5.60 2.13
CA PRO A 55 -3.36 -5.72 0.69
C PRO A 55 -3.16 -7.19 0.28
N LEU A 56 -3.86 -7.60 -0.78
CA LEU A 56 -3.81 -8.95 -1.34
C LEU A 56 -3.07 -8.93 -2.68
N PRO A 57 -2.31 -9.99 -3.02
CA PRO A 57 -1.59 -10.04 -4.29
C PRO A 57 -2.57 -10.21 -5.48
N PRO A 58 -2.14 -9.82 -6.70
CA PRO A 58 -0.86 -9.19 -7.02
C PRO A 58 -0.79 -7.73 -6.55
N GLN A 59 0.41 -7.31 -6.16
CA GLN A 59 0.77 -5.92 -5.86
C GLN A 59 2.01 -5.61 -6.70
N ILE A 60 1.96 -4.53 -7.47
CA ILE A 60 2.96 -4.21 -8.49
C ILE A 60 3.77 -3.04 -8.01
N PHE A 61 5.08 -3.23 -8.05
CA PHE A 61 6.07 -2.23 -7.69
C PHE A 61 7.07 -2.12 -8.84
N ASN A 62 7.47 -0.89 -9.13
CA ASN A 62 8.67 -0.63 -9.90
C ASN A 62 9.79 -0.34 -8.89
N GLU A 63 10.60 -1.36 -8.62
CA GLU A 63 11.57 -1.37 -7.52
C GLU A 63 10.89 -1.10 -6.16
N GLU A 64 11.10 0.08 -5.58
CA GLU A 64 10.50 0.51 -4.30
C GLU A 64 9.21 1.33 -4.50
N GLN A 65 8.93 1.78 -5.73
CA GLN A 65 7.78 2.61 -6.03
C GLN A 65 6.53 1.76 -6.23
N TYR A 66 5.49 2.01 -5.45
CA TYR A 66 4.19 1.35 -5.62
C TYR A 66 3.47 1.84 -6.89
N CYS A 67 3.23 0.94 -7.83
CA CYS A 67 2.45 1.21 -9.05
C CYS A 67 0.95 1.03 -8.78
N GLY A 68 0.57 -0.10 -8.18
CA GLY A 68 -0.84 -0.41 -7.94
C GLY A 68 -1.11 -1.89 -7.69
N ASP A 69 -2.39 -2.19 -7.47
CA ASP A 69 -2.91 -3.54 -7.36
C ASP A 69 -3.41 -4.07 -8.72
N PHE A 70 -4.03 -5.25 -8.73
CA PHE A 70 -4.59 -5.82 -9.95
C PHE A 70 -5.63 -4.91 -10.64
N ASP A 71 -6.51 -4.29 -9.86
CA ASP A 71 -7.61 -3.52 -10.43
C ASP A 71 -7.05 -2.25 -11.10
N SER A 72 -6.06 -1.60 -10.47
CA SER A 72 -5.32 -0.48 -11.05
C SER A 72 -4.57 -0.86 -12.33
N PHE A 73 -3.89 -2.02 -12.33
CA PHE A 73 -3.22 -2.57 -13.52
C PHE A 73 -4.21 -2.84 -14.66
N PHE A 74 -5.37 -3.42 -14.35
CA PHE A 74 -6.40 -3.71 -15.32
C PHE A 74 -6.97 -2.43 -15.95
N SER A 75 -7.29 -1.42 -15.14
CA SER A 75 -7.72 -0.10 -15.63
C SER A 75 -6.66 0.54 -16.53
N ALA A 76 -5.39 0.56 -16.11
CA ALA A 76 -4.30 1.12 -16.92
C ALA A 76 -4.13 0.40 -18.27
N LYS A 77 -4.35 -0.92 -18.29
CA LYS A 77 -4.33 -1.72 -19.51
C LYS A 77 -5.51 -1.39 -20.44
N GLU A 78 -6.72 -1.22 -19.90
CA GLU A 78 -7.90 -0.83 -20.70
C GLU A 78 -7.78 0.59 -21.26
N GLU A 79 -7.16 1.49 -20.49
CA GLU A 79 -6.91 2.89 -20.86
C GLU A 79 -5.68 3.08 -21.77
N ASN A 80 -4.92 2.03 -22.07
CA ASN A 80 -3.66 2.09 -22.82
C ASN A 80 -2.65 3.09 -22.21
N ILE A 81 -2.47 3.02 -20.89
CA ILE A 81 -1.47 3.79 -20.12
C ILE A 81 -0.63 2.85 -19.24
N ILE A 82 -0.46 1.60 -19.68
CA ILE A 82 0.10 0.53 -18.88
C ILE A 82 1.59 0.70 -18.60
N TYR A 83 2.37 1.24 -19.53
CA TYR A 83 3.79 1.49 -19.28
C TYR A 83 3.95 2.69 -18.36
N SER A 84 3.15 3.75 -18.51
CA SER A 84 3.09 4.86 -17.54
C SER A 84 2.71 4.37 -16.14
N PHE A 85 1.73 3.47 -16.01
CA PHE A 85 1.38 2.83 -14.74
C PHE A 85 2.54 2.05 -14.13
N LEU A 86 3.31 1.34 -14.95
CA LEU A 86 4.52 0.62 -14.52
C LEU A 86 5.72 1.56 -14.28
N GLY A 87 5.60 2.86 -14.54
CA GLY A 87 6.72 3.80 -14.47
C GLY A 87 7.80 3.52 -15.53
N LEU A 88 7.41 3.00 -16.69
CA LEU A 88 8.28 2.66 -17.81
C LEU A 88 8.01 3.57 -19.00
N ALA A 89 9.02 3.76 -19.85
CA ALA A 89 8.83 4.43 -21.12
C ALA A 89 8.07 3.51 -22.11
N PRO A 90 7.07 4.04 -22.84
CA PRO A 90 6.40 3.30 -23.90
C PRO A 90 7.40 2.80 -24.96
N PRO A 91 7.25 1.58 -25.48
CA PRO A 91 7.91 1.16 -26.71
C PRO A 91 7.53 2.09 -27.88
N PRO A 92 8.43 2.31 -28.86
CA PRO A 92 8.17 3.20 -29.99
C PRO A 92 6.97 2.79 -30.86
N ASP A 93 6.59 1.52 -30.84
CA ASP A 93 5.44 0.97 -31.57
C ASP A 93 4.16 0.86 -30.70
N SER A 94 4.22 1.28 -29.43
CA SER A 94 3.08 1.23 -28.51
C SER A 94 2.17 2.43 -28.69
N LYS A 95 0.85 2.16 -28.70
CA LYS A 95 -0.20 3.17 -28.85
C LYS A 95 -0.66 3.63 -27.47
N GLU A 96 0.24 4.24 -26.71
CA GLU A 96 -0.13 4.90 -25.46
C GLU A 96 -0.33 6.39 -25.70
N GLU A 97 -1.41 6.95 -25.15
CA GLU A 97 -1.55 8.39 -25.12
C GLU A 97 -0.66 8.92 -23.99
N GLU A 98 0.20 9.91 -24.28
CA GLU A 98 1.08 10.54 -23.29
C GLU A 98 0.25 11.15 -22.14
N GLY A 99 -0.02 10.32 -21.12
CA GLY A 99 -0.48 10.78 -19.82
C GLY A 99 0.70 11.38 -19.07
N GLU A 100 0.55 12.64 -18.69
CA GLU A 100 1.52 13.50 -18.00
C GLU A 100 2.48 12.76 -17.04
N THR A 101 3.77 13.06 -17.25
CA THR A 101 4.90 12.71 -16.40
C THR A 101 4.62 12.98 -14.92
N ALA A 102 4.86 11.98 -14.08
CA ALA A 102 4.90 12.11 -12.63
C ALA A 102 5.87 13.23 -12.22
N THR A 103 5.33 14.31 -11.66
CA THR A 103 6.12 15.29 -10.90
C THR A 103 6.38 14.73 -9.51
N GLU A 104 7.64 14.38 -9.31
CA GLU A 104 8.34 14.24 -8.05
C GLU A 104 8.04 15.46 -7.15
N GLU A 105 7.41 15.26 -5.99
CA GLU A 105 7.48 16.21 -4.87
C GLU A 105 8.00 15.47 -3.65
N THR A 106 9.33 15.42 -3.55
CA THR A 106 10.04 15.41 -2.28
C THR A 106 9.88 16.79 -1.64
N GLU A 107 9.10 16.90 -0.56
CA GLU A 107 9.28 18.01 0.38
C GLU A 107 9.67 17.47 1.75
N GLU A 108 10.96 17.63 2.04
CA GLU A 108 11.50 17.73 3.37
C GLU A 108 10.77 18.83 4.14
N ILE A 109 10.36 18.55 5.38
CA ILE A 109 10.25 19.61 6.40
C ILE A 109 11.09 19.18 7.58
N ALA A 110 12.32 19.69 7.55
CA ALA A 110 13.25 19.70 8.64
C ALA A 110 12.93 20.89 9.58
N THR A 111 12.81 20.57 10.87
CA THR A 111 13.50 21.25 11.98
C THR A 111 12.86 22.46 12.71
N GLU A 112 12.94 22.34 14.05
CA GLU A 112 13.06 23.34 15.15
C GLU A 112 11.81 24.16 15.55
N GLY A 113 11.50 24.39 16.83
CA GLY A 113 12.19 24.16 18.10
C GLY A 113 11.31 24.58 19.29
N ALA A 114 11.82 24.28 20.50
CA ALA A 114 11.61 24.90 21.84
C ALA A 114 10.36 25.79 22.07
N GLU A 115 9.60 25.68 23.16
CA GLU A 115 9.91 25.95 24.58
C GLU A 115 8.75 25.31 25.39
N GLY A 116 8.89 24.66 26.56
CA GLY A 116 9.55 25.12 27.77
C GLY A 116 8.57 25.91 28.64
N GLU A 117 7.78 25.27 29.50
CA GLU A 117 7.42 25.83 30.83
C GLU A 117 6.76 24.78 31.74
N ALA A 118 7.33 24.66 32.94
CA ALA A 118 6.84 23.88 34.07
C ALA A 118 6.21 24.82 35.10
N LYS A 119 5.11 24.40 35.72
CA LYS A 119 4.59 24.85 37.03
C LYS A 119 3.52 23.85 37.47
N ASP A 120 3.81 22.86 38.32
CA ASP A 120 4.03 22.92 39.77
C ASP A 120 2.74 23.21 40.58
N GLU A 121 2.33 22.15 41.30
CA GLU A 121 1.63 22.04 42.62
C GLU A 121 0.35 22.90 42.85
N GLU A 122 -0.71 22.47 43.55
CA GLU A 122 -0.84 21.66 44.75
C GLU A 122 -2.35 21.36 45.02
N GLU A 123 -2.65 20.17 45.59
CA GLU A 123 -3.72 19.79 46.57
C GLU A 123 -5.21 20.15 46.39
N ALA A 124 -6.20 19.47 46.97
CA ALA A 124 -6.39 18.19 47.67
C ALA A 124 -7.92 18.06 47.89
N ALA A 125 -8.33 16.95 48.51
CA ALA A 125 -9.59 16.71 49.23
C ALA A 125 -10.62 15.79 48.56
N GLU A 126 -10.40 14.49 48.82
CA GLU A 126 -11.27 13.56 49.56
C GLU A 126 -12.80 13.58 49.29
N GLY A 127 -13.31 12.40 48.96
CA GLY A 127 -14.74 12.11 48.84
C GLY A 127 -14.96 10.60 48.72
N GLU A 128 -15.04 9.97 49.87
CA GLU A 128 -15.14 8.54 50.15
C GLU A 128 -16.50 7.96 49.69
N GLY A 129 -16.53 6.69 49.26
CA GLY A 129 -17.79 5.94 49.13
C GLY A 129 -17.79 4.76 48.14
N GLU A 130 -17.18 3.63 48.52
CA GLU A 130 -17.67 2.27 48.16
C GLU A 130 -18.62 1.81 49.31
N PRO A 131 -19.37 0.69 49.24
CA PRO A 131 -19.63 -0.24 48.15
C PRO A 131 -21.14 -0.59 47.98
N GLY A 132 -21.44 -1.44 47.01
CA GLY A 132 -22.77 -2.04 46.86
C GLY A 132 -22.77 -3.17 45.83
N GLU A 133 -22.45 -4.37 46.32
CA GLU A 133 -22.99 -5.68 45.90
C GLU A 133 -24.37 -5.60 45.20
N ASP A 134 -24.63 -6.34 44.12
CA ASP A 134 -25.36 -7.62 44.21
C ASP A 134 -25.26 -8.47 42.91
N GLU A 135 -25.34 -9.78 43.14
CA GLU A 135 -25.21 -10.94 42.24
C GLU A 135 -26.38 -11.17 41.25
N ASP A 136 -26.05 -11.95 40.21
CA ASP A 136 -26.80 -13.08 39.62
C ASP A 136 -28.33 -12.97 39.36
N SER A 137 -28.70 -12.89 38.07
CA SER A 137 -29.82 -13.62 37.44
C SER A 137 -29.77 -13.54 35.91
#